data_AF-A0A938ML68-F1
#
_entry.id   AF-A0A938ML68-F1
#
_cell.length_a   1.000
_cell.length_b   1.000
_cell.length_c   1.000
_cell.angle_alpha   90.00
_cell.angle_beta   90.00
_cell.angle_gamma   90.00
#
_symmetry.space_group_name_H-M   'P 1'
#
loop_
_entity.id
_entity.type
_entity.pdbx_description
1 polymer ?
#
loop_
_entity_poly.entity_id
_entity_poly.type
_entity_poly.pdbx_seq_one_letter_code
_entity_poly.pdbx_strand_id
1 'polypeptide(L)'
;LEELLTLPGVGRKTANILLGNAFGQPAIGVDTHVMRLSQRLGLTTKAKPDDIEAELTPIVPEAESVEFCHLLQFHGRRVCSAKKPDCLHCSIRKLCPYPQETKA
;
A
#
# COMPACT_ATOMS: atom_id res chain seq x y z
N LEU A 1 2.23 12.35 -14.34
CA LEU A 1 2.71 12.58 -12.96
C LEU A 1 3.26 13.99 -12.78
N GLU A 2 4.29 14.38 -13.53
CA GLU A 2 4.94 15.70 -13.41
C GLU A 2 3.96 16.88 -13.44
N GLU A 3 2.97 16.86 -14.33
CA GLU A 3 1.95 17.92 -14.41
C GLU A 3 1.15 18.06 -13.10
N LEU A 4 0.71 16.95 -12.50
CA LEU A 4 -0.05 16.98 -11.25
C LEU A 4 0.81 17.48 -10.08
N LEU A 5 2.11 17.22 -10.08
CA LEU A 5 3.03 17.71 -9.06
C LEU A 5 3.24 19.24 -9.09
N THR A 6 2.88 19.90 -10.19
CA THR A 6 2.91 21.37 -10.27
C THR A 6 1.77 22.04 -9.49
N LEU A 7 0.73 21.29 -9.12
CA LEU A 7 -0.44 21.83 -8.44
C LEU A 7 -0.15 22.03 -6.94
N PRO A 8 -0.48 23.21 -6.36
CA PRO A 8 -0.29 23.46 -4.93
C PRO A 8 -1.03 22.43 -4.06
N GLY A 9 -0.31 21.79 -3.14
CA GLY A 9 -0.86 20.78 -2.23
C GLY A 9 -0.94 19.35 -2.82
N VAL A 10 -0.56 19.15 -4.08
CA VAL A 10 -0.51 17.82 -4.71
C VAL A 10 0.90 17.23 -4.61
N GLY A 11 1.08 16.35 -3.62
CA GLY A 11 2.28 15.50 -3.54
C GLY A 11 2.16 14.24 -4.39
N ARG A 12 3.27 13.50 -4.54
CA ARG A 12 3.38 12.24 -5.32
C ARG A 12 2.27 11.24 -5.02
N LYS A 13 1.98 10.99 -3.74
CA LYS A 13 0.86 10.14 -3.32
C LYS A 13 -0.47 10.59 -3.93
N THR A 14 -0.82 11.87 -3.77
CA THR A 14 -2.09 12.42 -4.25
C THR A 14 -2.16 12.33 -5.77
N ALA A 15 -1.07 12.64 -6.45
CA ALA A 15 -0.99 12.51 -7.90
C ALA A 15 -1.22 11.07 -8.36
N ASN A 16 -0.57 10.08 -7.75
CA ASN A 16 -0.76 8.67 -8.09
C ASN A 16 -2.19 8.19 -7.82
N ILE A 17 -2.83 8.64 -6.73
CA ILE A 17 -4.24 8.32 -6.47
C ILE A 17 -5.13 8.87 -7.58
N LEU A 18 -4.89 10.09 -8.07
CA LEU A 18 -5.64 10.68 -9.17
C LEU A 18 -5.41 9.92 -10.48
N LEU A 19 -4.15 9.64 -10.83
CA LEU A 19 -3.79 8.87 -12.03
C LEU A 19 -4.49 7.51 -12.06
N GLY A 20 -4.49 6.80 -10.93
CA GLY A 20 -5.18 5.52 -10.79
C GLY A 20 -6.70 5.63 -10.88
N ASN A 21 -7.31 6.41 -9.97
CA ASN A 21 -8.75 6.38 -9.77
C ASN A 21 -9.54 7.21 -10.78
N ALA A 22 -9.00 8.36 -11.20
CA ALA A 22 -9.71 9.28 -12.08
C ALA A 22 -9.31 9.10 -13.55
N PHE A 23 -8.04 8.77 -13.81
CA PHE A 23 -7.50 8.67 -15.17
C PHE A 23 -7.27 7.24 -15.65
N GLY A 24 -7.51 6.22 -14.81
CA GLY A 24 -7.41 4.81 -15.18
C GLY A 24 -5.99 4.35 -15.55
N GLN A 25 -4.97 5.07 -15.07
CA GLN A 25 -3.57 4.71 -15.31
C GLN A 25 -3.04 3.80 -14.21
N PRO A 26 -2.20 2.81 -14.53
CA PRO A 26 -1.48 2.05 -13.51
C PRO A 26 -0.69 2.98 -12.59
N ALA A 27 -1.04 2.99 -11.31
CA ALA A 27 -0.41 3.82 -10.30
C ALA A 27 -0.46 3.14 -8.93
N ILE A 28 0.64 3.25 -8.17
CA ILE A 28 0.74 2.80 -6.78
C ILE A 28 0.75 4.02 -5.86
N GLY A 29 -0.34 4.23 -5.14
CA GLY A 29 -0.47 5.29 -4.15
C GLY A 29 0.02 4.82 -2.78
N VAL A 30 1.26 5.14 -2.40
CA VAL A 30 1.79 4.74 -1.09
C VAL A 30 1.29 5.67 0.01
N ASP A 31 0.34 5.18 0.80
CA ASP A 31 -0.11 5.81 2.05
C ASP A 31 0.42 5.07 3.29
N THR A 32 -0.04 5.46 4.48
CA THR A 32 0.40 4.84 5.74
C THR A 32 -0.02 3.38 5.89
N HIS A 33 -1.09 2.94 5.22
CA HIS A 33 -1.50 1.53 5.22
C HIS A 33 -0.68 0.74 4.21
N VAL A 34 -0.54 1.22 2.97
CA VAL A 34 0.30 0.59 1.94
C VAL A 34 1.74 0.45 2.44
N MET A 35 2.34 1.53 2.95
CA MET A 35 3.69 1.52 3.52
C MET A 35 3.85 0.46 4.61
N ARG A 36 2.95 0.46 5.61
CA ARG A 36 3.01 -0.49 6.73
C ARG A 36 2.81 -1.94 6.27
N LEU A 37 1.82 -2.19 5.42
CA LEU A 37 1.49 -3.55 5.01
C LEU A 37 2.54 -4.11 4.06
N SER A 38 3.08 -3.32 3.13
CA SER A 38 4.15 -3.76 2.24
C SER A 38 5.39 -4.18 3.04
N GLN A 39 5.72 -3.48 4.12
CA GLN A 39 6.79 -3.89 5.03
C GLN A 39 6.44 -5.15 5.82
N ARG A 40 5.26 -5.23 6.43
CA ARG A 40 4.82 -6.40 7.23
C ARG A 40 4.69 -7.67 6.41
N LEU A 41 4.24 -7.54 5.16
CA LEU A 41 4.08 -8.64 4.22
C LEU A 41 5.41 -9.04 3.55
N GLY A 42 6.51 -8.32 3.83
CA GLY A 42 7.81 -8.61 3.24
C GLY A 42 7.92 -8.25 1.76
N LEU A 43 7.03 -7.40 1.23
CA LEU A 43 7.07 -6.92 -0.15
C LEU A 43 8.20 -5.90 -0.39
N THR A 44 8.64 -5.23 0.67
CA THR A 44 9.71 -4.25 0.64
C THR A 44 10.39 -4.15 2.01
N THR A 45 11.66 -3.74 2.02
CA THR A 45 12.38 -3.36 3.24
C THR A 45 12.55 -1.83 3.36
N LYS A 46 12.06 -1.08 2.38
CA LYS A 46 12.20 0.38 2.31
C LYS A 46 11.23 1.07 3.26
N ALA A 47 11.59 2.28 3.67
CA ALA A 47 10.79 3.11 4.58
C ALA A 47 10.24 4.38 3.93
N LYS A 48 10.82 4.83 2.82
CA LYS A 48 10.37 6.03 2.12
C LYS A 48 9.26 5.67 1.12
N PRO A 49 8.15 6.43 1.06
CA PRO A 49 7.06 6.15 0.14
C PRO A 49 7.51 6.00 -1.32
N ASP A 50 8.38 6.88 -1.80
CA ASP A 50 8.86 6.88 -3.18
C ASP A 50 9.68 5.63 -3.52
N ASP A 51 10.50 5.15 -2.56
CA ASP A 51 11.28 3.92 -2.73
C ASP A 51 10.35 2.69 -2.74
N ILE A 52 9.31 2.68 -1.89
CA ILE A 52 8.31 1.61 -1.82
C ILE A 52 7.49 1.56 -3.12
N GLU A 53 7.07 2.73 -3.63
CA GLU A 53 6.37 2.85 -4.91
C GLU A 53 7.21 2.26 -6.04
N ALA A 54 8.49 2.62 -6.11
CA ALA A 54 9.41 2.12 -7.13
C ALA A 54 9.61 0.61 -7.06
N GLU A 55 9.67 0.01 -5.86
CA GLU A 55 9.79 -1.45 -5.70
C GLU A 55 8.47 -2.19 -5.99
N LEU A 56 7.31 -1.62 -5.63
CA LEU A 56 6.02 -2.28 -5.84
C LEU A 56 5.53 -2.20 -7.29
N THR A 57 5.85 -1.12 -8.00
CA THR A 57 5.43 -0.90 -9.40
C THR A 57 5.75 -2.09 -10.33
N PRO A 58 6.97 -2.65 -10.34
CA PRO A 58 7.27 -3.83 -11.18
C PRO A 58 6.77 -5.17 -10.62
N ILE A 59 6.32 -5.22 -9.35
CA ILE A 59 5.85 -6.45 -8.69
C ILE A 59 4.35 -6.65 -8.90
N VAL A 60 3.58 -5.57 -8.84
CA VAL A 60 2.12 -5.59 -8.92
C VAL A 60 1.70 -5.53 -10.40
N PRO A 61 0.82 -6.43 -10.87
CA PRO A 61 0.29 -6.34 -12.22
C PRO A 61 -0.34 -4.96 -12.48
N GLU A 62 0.01 -4.32 -13.60
CA GLU A 62 -0.41 -2.95 -13.91
C GLU A 62 -1.94 -2.76 -13.85
N ALA A 63 -2.69 -3.74 -14.37
CA ALA A 63 -4.16 -3.72 -14.36
C ALA A 63 -4.77 -3.78 -12.95
N GLU A 64 -4.02 -4.29 -11.97
CA GLU A 64 -4.46 -4.50 -10.59
C GLU A 64 -3.89 -3.44 -9.64
N SER A 65 -3.06 -2.51 -10.10
CA SER A 65 -2.29 -1.61 -9.23
C SER A 65 -3.17 -0.77 -8.29
N VAL A 66 -4.29 -0.27 -8.81
CA VAL A 66 -5.25 0.55 -8.05
C VAL A 66 -6.01 -0.31 -7.04
N GLU A 67 -6.48 -1.48 -7.46
CA GLU A 67 -7.19 -2.43 -6.59
C GLU A 67 -6.28 -2.94 -5.48
N PHE A 68 -5.02 -3.24 -5.79
CA PHE A 68 -4.00 -3.61 -4.82
C PHE A 68 -3.86 -2.56 -3.71
N CYS A 69 -3.74 -1.27 -4.07
CA CYS A 69 -3.69 -0.19 -3.09
C CYS A 69 -4.95 -0.15 -2.22
N HIS A 70 -6.14 -0.29 -2.81
CA HIS A 70 -7.40 -0.32 -2.07
C HIS A 70 -7.51 -1.52 -1.12
N LEU A 71 -7.08 -2.71 -1.55
CA LEU A 71 -7.06 -3.92 -0.74
C LEU A 71 -6.14 -3.75 0.47
N LEU A 72 -4.94 -3.19 0.29
CA LEU A 72 -4.04 -2.90 1.40
C LEU A 72 -4.60 -1.85 2.35
N GLN A 73 -5.20 -0.78 1.83
CA GLN A 73 -5.87 0.23 2.65
C GLN A 73 -7.00 -0.38 3.48
N PHE A 74 -7.87 -1.16 2.83
CA PHE A 74 -9.01 -1.81 3.47
C PHE A 74 -8.56 -2.81 4.54
N HIS A 75 -7.62 -3.69 4.20
CA HIS A 75 -7.05 -4.66 5.13
C HIS A 75 -6.33 -3.98 6.29
N GLY A 76 -5.57 -2.92 6.02
CA GLY A 76 -4.85 -2.16 7.02
C GLY A 76 -5.76 -1.40 7.98
N ARG A 77 -6.98 -1.03 7.57
CA ARG A 77 -7.98 -0.39 8.42
C ARG A 77 -8.75 -1.38 9.28
N ARG A 78 -9.09 -2.56 8.74
CA ARG A 78 -10.02 -3.49 9.38
C ARG A 78 -9.35 -4.64 10.14
N VAL A 79 -8.17 -5.05 9.71
CA VAL A 79 -7.49 -6.26 10.22
C VAL A 79 -6.08 -5.92 10.69
N CYS A 80 -5.23 -5.41 9.79
CA CYS A 80 -3.82 -5.16 10.07
C CYS A 80 -3.58 -3.73 10.58
N SER A 81 -4.18 -3.40 11.72
CA SER A 81 -4.05 -2.08 12.36
C SER A 81 -2.59 -1.81 12.82
N ALA A 82 -2.23 -0.53 13.00
CA ALA A 82 -0.85 -0.15 13.32
C ALA A 82 -0.38 -0.70 14.68
N LYS A 83 -1.22 -0.61 15.72
CA LYS A 83 -0.85 -0.96 17.10
C LYS A 83 -1.14 -2.42 17.46
N LYS A 84 -2.35 -2.90 17.22
CA LYS A 84 -2.81 -4.24 17.59
C LYS A 84 -3.51 -4.89 16.38
N PRO A 85 -2.75 -5.45 15.43
CA PRO A 85 -3.36 -6.14 14.30
C PRO A 85 -4.10 -7.39 14.77
N ASP A 86 -5.22 -7.70 14.12
CA ASP A 86 -5.99 -8.92 14.35
C ASP A 86 -5.44 -10.06 13.47
N CYS A 87 -4.24 -10.52 13.79
CA CYS A 87 -3.57 -11.57 13.02
C CYS A 87 -4.34 -12.90 13.08
N LEU A 88 -5.11 -13.15 14.15
CA LEU A 88 -5.89 -14.37 14.32
C LEU A 88 -6.98 -14.50 13.24
N HIS A 89 -7.69 -13.41 12.95
CA HIS A 89 -8.73 -13.38 11.92
C HIS A 89 -8.24 -12.87 10.56
N CYS A 90 -6.92 -12.77 10.36
CA CYS A 90 -6.34 -12.32 9.10
C CYS A 90 -6.39 -13.43 8.04
N SER A 91 -7.10 -13.17 6.94
CA SER A 91 -7.27 -14.10 5.81
C SER A 91 -5.95 -14.53 5.16
N ILE A 92 -4.93 -13.68 5.20
CA ILE A 92 -3.60 -13.92 4.62
C ILE A 92 -2.54 -14.28 5.67
N ARG A 93 -2.93 -14.59 6.91
CA ARG A 93 -2.00 -14.89 8.02
C ARG A 93 -0.95 -15.94 7.66
N LYS A 94 -1.36 -17.00 6.95
CA LYS A 94 -0.46 -18.12 6.58
C LYS A 94 0.67 -17.72 5.63
N LEU A 95 0.48 -16.62 4.89
CA LEU A 95 1.46 -16.08 3.94
C LEU A 95 2.27 -14.92 4.54
N CYS A 96 1.86 -14.40 5.69
CA CYS A 96 2.43 -13.21 6.29
C CYS A 96 3.69 -13.54 7.11
N PRO A 97 4.86 -12.96 6.79
CA PRO A 97 6.09 -13.15 7.55
C PRO A 97 6.16 -12.31 8.84
N TYR A 98 5.24 -11.37 9.04
CA TYR A 98 5.20 -10.55 10.26
C TYR A 98 5.04 -11.43 11.51
N PRO A 99 5.80 -11.17 12.59
CA PRO A 99 5.63 -11.88 13.86
C PRO A 99 4.14 -11.88 14.24
N GLN A 100 3.60 -13.05 14.57
CA GLN A 100 2.18 -13.20 14.84
C GLN A 100 1.90 -12.67 16.26
N GLU A 101 1.87 -11.34 16.38
CA GLU A 101 1.83 -10.57 17.63
C GLU A 101 0.54 -10.76 18.43
N THR A 102 -0.55 -11.23 17.81
CA THR A 102 -1.81 -11.51 18.51
C THR A 102 -1.82 -12.95 19.02
N LYS A 103 -1.37 -13.13 20.27
CA LYS A 103 -1.77 -14.29 21.09
C LYS A 103 -3.24 -14.10 21.49
N ALA A 104 -4.00 -15.20 21.45
CA ALA A 104 -5.37 -15.27 21.94
C ALA A 104 -5.48 -14.77 23.39
#